data_AF-A0A7J2R9C9-F1
#
_entry.id   AF-A0A7J2R9C9-F1
#
_cell.length_a   1.000
_cell.length_b   1.000
_cell.length_c   1.000
_cell.angle_alpha   90.00
_cell.angle_beta   90.00
_cell.angle_gamma   90.00
#
_symmetry.space_group_name_H-M   'P 1'
#
loop_
_entity.id
_entity.type
_entity.pdbx_description
1 polymer ?
#
loop_
_entity_poly.entity_id
_entity_poly.type
_entity_poly.pdbx_seq_one_letter_code
_entity_poly.pdbx_strand_id
1 'polypeptide(L)'
;MNEAEVVSRICEHLQNESWQFWIDDHPIHKDLGFQKHCLLIGGVRPDIFGLNDVKQIFAVEVKGSKDYKKAIGQASDFKQFISILQRFDKTEITSKDIIDKLIIEYPNLFLNFFVKPTAKDQVVSMFLSGNKEILTKDYKKTISDFGQYNFFFAFKRHLVHLGILSQENTTFYKKTDDLDLENDYWILGKDILI
;
A
#
# COMPACT_ATOMS: atom_id res chain seq x y z
N MET A 1 -17.69 16.71 -3.58
CA MET A 1 -16.78 16.85 -4.73
C MET A 1 -16.48 15.48 -5.31
N ASN A 2 -16.81 15.27 -6.59
CA ASN A 2 -16.48 14.04 -7.30
C ASN A 2 -15.00 14.06 -7.74
N GLU A 3 -14.49 12.92 -8.21
CA GLU A 3 -13.06 12.77 -8.57
C GLU A 3 -12.65 13.69 -9.72
N ALA A 4 -13.49 13.87 -10.74
CA ALA A 4 -13.24 14.78 -11.86
C ALA A 4 -13.13 16.25 -11.43
N GLU A 5 -13.99 16.69 -10.49
CA GLU A 5 -13.92 18.04 -9.90
C GLU A 5 -12.62 18.24 -9.11
N VAL A 6 -12.13 17.22 -8.41
CA VAL A 6 -10.86 17.29 -7.69
C VAL A 6 -9.69 17.40 -8.68
N VAL A 7 -9.68 16.57 -9.73
CA VAL A 7 -8.68 16.64 -10.80
C VAL A 7 -8.65 18.03 -11.42
N SER A 8 -9.80 18.61 -11.79
CA SER A 8 -9.88 19.96 -12.36
C SER A 8 -9.21 21.00 -11.47
N ARG A 9 -9.52 21.00 -10.16
CA ARG A 9 -8.93 21.95 -9.21
C ARG A 9 -7.42 21.77 -9.04
N ILE A 10 -6.93 20.53 -9.04
CA ILE A 10 -5.49 20.28 -8.99
C ILE A 10 -4.83 20.80 -10.26
N CYS A 11 -5.38 20.48 -11.43
CA CYS A 11 -4.85 20.95 -12.72
C CYS A 11 -4.86 22.48 -12.84
N GLU A 12 -5.93 23.15 -12.41
CA GLU A 12 -6.00 24.62 -12.36
C GLU A 12 -4.89 25.20 -11.47
N HIS A 13 -4.64 24.60 -10.31
CA HIS A 13 -3.54 25.01 -9.44
C HIS A 13 -2.17 24.81 -10.12
N LEU A 14 -1.94 23.64 -10.72
CA LEU A 14 -0.69 23.33 -11.43
C LEU A 14 -0.44 24.29 -12.61
N GLN A 15 -1.49 24.69 -13.34
CA GLN A 15 -1.39 25.71 -14.39
C GLN A 15 -0.97 27.07 -13.82
N ASN A 16 -1.56 27.49 -12.70
CA ASN A 16 -1.22 28.74 -12.04
C ASN A 16 0.25 28.76 -11.57
N GLU A 17 0.78 27.62 -11.12
CA GLU A 17 2.20 27.45 -10.77
C GLU A 17 3.12 27.29 -12.00
N SER A 18 2.57 27.31 -13.23
CA SER A 18 3.31 27.09 -14.48
C SER A 18 4.00 25.71 -14.57
N TRP A 19 3.46 24.70 -13.90
CA TRP A 19 3.97 23.32 -13.96
C TRP A 19 3.47 22.62 -15.23
N GLN A 20 4.27 21.69 -15.73
CA GLN A 20 3.90 20.88 -16.90
C GLN A 20 3.20 19.61 -16.39
N PHE A 21 2.03 19.29 -16.92
CA PHE A 21 1.30 18.09 -16.51
C PHE A 21 0.42 17.55 -17.63
N TRP A 22 0.02 16.29 -17.43
CA TRP A 22 -0.91 15.54 -18.25
C TRP A 22 -1.85 14.78 -17.30
N ILE A 23 -3.05 14.46 -17.78
CA ILE A 23 -4.03 13.65 -17.04
C ILE A 23 -4.29 12.31 -17.72
N ASP A 24 -4.77 11.33 -16.99
CA ASP A 24 -5.18 10.05 -17.58
C ASP A 24 -6.31 10.28 -18.61
N ASP A 25 -6.31 9.44 -19.65
CA ASP A 25 -7.38 9.22 -20.60
C ASP A 25 -8.53 8.35 -20.03
N HIS A 26 -8.66 8.27 -18.70
CA HIS A 26 -9.74 7.54 -18.04
C HIS A 26 -11.11 8.19 -18.35
N PRO A 27 -12.20 7.41 -18.54
CA PRO A 27 -13.52 7.96 -18.88
C PRO A 27 -14.07 9.02 -17.91
N ILE A 28 -13.64 8.99 -16.64
CA ILE A 28 -14.01 9.98 -15.61
C ILE A 28 -13.45 11.37 -15.95
N HIS A 29 -12.36 11.46 -16.71
CA HIS A 29 -11.69 12.70 -17.08
C HIS A 29 -11.97 13.12 -18.53
N LYS A 30 -12.87 12.44 -19.24
CA LYS A 30 -13.12 12.65 -20.67
C LYS A 30 -13.51 14.10 -20.99
N ASP A 31 -14.25 14.75 -20.10
CA ASP A 31 -14.78 16.09 -20.28
C ASP A 31 -13.78 17.19 -19.83
N LEU A 32 -12.62 16.79 -19.29
CA LEU A 32 -11.56 17.71 -18.89
C LEU A 32 -10.63 18.01 -20.08
N GLY A 33 -10.53 19.28 -20.46
CA GLY A 33 -9.77 19.78 -21.62
C GLY A 33 -8.24 19.84 -21.45
N PHE A 34 -7.66 19.04 -20.56
CA PHE A 34 -6.21 18.99 -20.35
C PHE A 34 -5.55 17.93 -21.23
N GLN A 35 -4.24 18.09 -21.48
CA GLN A 35 -3.47 17.12 -22.26
C GLN A 35 -3.49 15.74 -21.59
N LYS A 36 -3.61 14.68 -22.39
CA LYS A 36 -3.71 13.30 -21.91
C LYS A 36 -2.35 12.60 -21.91
N HIS A 37 -2.15 11.64 -21.01
CA HIS A 37 -1.04 10.68 -21.07
C HIS A 37 -1.53 9.22 -21.07
N CYS A 38 -0.64 8.33 -21.50
CA CYS A 38 -0.81 6.88 -21.40
C CYS A 38 0.27 6.21 -20.54
N LEU A 39 1.08 7.01 -19.83
CA LEU A 39 2.22 6.56 -19.03
C LEU A 39 1.80 5.63 -17.89
N LEU A 40 2.55 4.54 -17.70
CA LEU A 40 2.37 3.58 -16.60
C LEU A 40 3.57 3.65 -15.65
N ILE A 41 3.29 3.70 -14.34
CA ILE A 41 4.28 3.59 -13.26
C ILE A 41 4.00 2.30 -12.51
N GLY A 42 4.91 1.32 -12.60
CA GLY A 42 4.71 0.00 -11.97
C GLY A 42 3.45 -0.73 -12.47
N GLY A 43 3.03 -0.49 -13.71
CA GLY A 43 1.81 -1.07 -14.30
C GLY A 43 0.51 -0.35 -13.92
N VAL A 44 0.57 0.73 -13.13
CA VAL A 44 -0.59 1.55 -12.77
C VAL A 44 -0.50 2.89 -13.49
N ARG A 45 -1.66 3.43 -13.89
CA ARG A 45 -1.73 4.75 -14.52
C ARG A 45 -2.15 5.78 -13.46
N PRO A 46 -1.32 6.80 -13.16
CA PRO A 46 -1.73 7.86 -12.24
C PRO A 46 -2.79 8.75 -12.90
N ASP A 47 -3.68 9.36 -12.10
CA ASP A 47 -4.68 10.30 -12.62
C ASP A 47 -4.03 11.56 -13.20
N ILE A 48 -2.90 12.00 -12.62
CA ILE A 48 -2.10 13.14 -13.09
C ILE A 48 -0.62 12.78 -13.04
N PHE A 49 0.12 13.12 -14.09
CA PHE A 49 1.58 13.01 -14.17
C PHE A 49 2.16 14.35 -14.63
N GLY A 50 3.31 14.76 -14.08
CA GLY A 50 3.89 16.03 -14.47
C GLY A 50 5.32 16.29 -14.00
N LEU A 51 5.78 17.49 -14.34
CA LEU A 51 7.06 18.08 -13.97
C LEU A 51 6.80 19.42 -13.30
N ASN A 52 7.39 19.64 -12.12
CA ASN A 52 7.39 20.96 -11.50
C ASN A 52 8.35 21.94 -12.22
N ASP A 53 8.43 23.16 -11.70
CA ASP A 53 9.30 24.24 -12.17
C ASP A 53 10.79 23.85 -12.22
N VAL A 54 11.26 23.03 -11.27
CA VAL A 54 12.63 22.49 -11.22
C VAL A 54 12.79 21.13 -11.93
N LYS A 55 11.82 20.72 -12.77
CA LYS A 55 11.84 19.48 -13.56
C LYS A 55 11.88 18.19 -12.75
N GLN A 56 11.44 18.22 -11.50
CA GLN A 56 11.17 17.01 -10.73
C GLN A 56 9.84 16.39 -11.16
N ILE A 57 9.86 15.06 -11.33
CA ILE A 57 8.68 14.27 -11.70
C ILE A 57 7.76 14.13 -10.49
N PHE A 58 6.46 14.28 -10.72
CA PHE A 58 5.43 13.91 -9.76
C PHE A 58 4.31 13.11 -10.44
N ALA A 59 3.61 12.33 -9.64
CA ALA A 59 2.40 11.62 -10.02
C ALA A 59 1.36 11.78 -8.90
N VAL A 60 0.10 12.00 -9.26
CA VAL A 60 -0.99 12.22 -8.31
C VAL A 60 -2.08 11.18 -8.57
N GLU A 61 -2.43 10.48 -7.49
CA GLU A 61 -3.66 9.68 -7.40
C GLU A 61 -4.72 10.53 -6.71
N VAL A 62 -5.84 10.77 -7.37
CA VAL A 62 -6.93 11.60 -6.91
C VAL A 62 -8.00 10.73 -6.27
N LYS A 63 -8.66 11.24 -5.23
CA LYS A 63 -9.78 10.55 -4.56
C LYS A 63 -10.89 11.56 -4.25
N GLY A 64 -12.12 11.21 -4.61
CA GLY A 64 -13.30 12.03 -4.34
C GLY A 64 -13.68 12.10 -2.86
N SER A 65 -14.63 12.98 -2.53
CA SER A 65 -15.10 13.22 -1.16
C SER A 65 -15.74 12.02 -0.43
N LYS A 66 -16.09 10.94 -1.14
CA LYS A 66 -16.56 9.70 -0.52
C LYS A 66 -15.40 8.85 0.01
N ASP A 67 -14.23 8.93 -0.64
CA ASP A 67 -13.11 8.01 -0.42
C ASP A 67 -11.89 8.70 0.21
N TYR A 68 -11.86 10.03 0.32
CA TYR A 68 -10.69 10.76 0.83
C TYR A 68 -10.27 10.31 2.24
N LYS A 69 -11.21 10.02 3.15
CA LYS A 69 -10.88 9.52 4.50
C LYS A 69 -10.18 8.16 4.43
N LYS A 70 -10.66 7.28 3.55
CA LYS A 70 -10.06 5.96 3.31
C LYS A 70 -8.66 6.13 2.69
N ALA A 71 -8.51 7.03 1.73
CA ALA A 71 -7.23 7.30 1.08
C ALA A 71 -6.18 7.86 2.06
N ILE A 72 -6.56 8.82 2.90
CA ILE A 72 -5.68 9.36 3.95
C ILE A 72 -5.31 8.27 4.95
N GLY A 73 -6.29 7.45 5.39
CA GLY A 73 -6.04 6.31 6.27
C GLY A 73 -5.04 5.33 5.65
N GLN A 74 -5.21 4.96 4.39
CA GLN A 74 -4.30 4.09 3.67
C GLN A 74 -2.89 4.68 3.54
N ALA A 75 -2.75 5.97 3.23
CA ALA A 75 -1.46 6.63 3.16
C ALA A 75 -0.75 6.66 4.52
N SER A 76 -1.51 6.92 5.60
CA SER A 76 -1.00 6.89 6.97
C SER A 76 -0.57 5.49 7.38
N ASP A 77 -1.42 4.49 7.14
CA ASP A 77 -1.12 3.09 7.45
C ASP A 77 0.12 2.60 6.70
N PHE A 78 0.25 2.99 5.42
CA PHE A 78 1.41 2.68 4.59
C PHE A 78 2.69 3.29 5.17
N LYS A 79 2.67 4.60 5.46
CA LYS A 79 3.80 5.30 6.08
C LYS A 79 4.21 4.66 7.42
N GLN A 80 3.22 4.28 8.24
CA GLN A 80 3.48 3.61 9.50
C GLN A 80 4.11 2.23 9.30
N PHE A 81 3.64 1.46 8.31
CA PHE A 81 4.22 0.17 7.96
C PHE A 81 5.69 0.29 7.52
N ILE A 82 6.04 1.31 6.70
CA ILE A 82 7.44 1.55 6.33
C ILE A 82 8.30 1.87 7.54
N SER A 83 7.80 2.69 8.46
CA SER A 83 8.51 2.99 9.71
C SER A 83 8.71 1.73 10.57
N ILE A 84 7.75 0.79 10.57
CA ILE A 84 7.90 -0.49 11.27
C ILE A 84 9.01 -1.32 10.65
N LEU A 85 9.06 -1.43 9.31
CA LEU A 85 10.13 -2.15 8.61
C LEU A 85 11.52 -1.58 8.98
N GLN A 86 11.66 -0.26 8.99
CA GLN A 86 12.91 0.41 9.36
C GLN A 86 13.33 0.14 10.82
N ARG A 87 12.37 -0.07 11.73
CA ARG A 87 12.62 -0.30 13.16
C ARG A 87 13.06 -1.72 13.51
N PHE A 88 13.06 -2.65 12.56
CA PHE A 88 13.59 -4.00 12.80
C PHE A 88 15.12 -4.02 12.91
N ASP A 89 15.81 -2.95 12.52
CA ASP A 89 17.27 -2.79 12.57
C ASP A 89 18.02 -3.95 11.87
N LYS A 90 17.42 -4.45 10.78
CA LYS A 90 17.92 -5.56 9.96
C LYS A 90 17.56 -5.31 8.50
N THR A 91 18.42 -5.79 7.59
CA THR A 91 18.20 -5.72 6.15
C THR A 91 17.23 -6.77 5.64
N GLU A 92 17.13 -7.90 6.35
CA GLU A 92 16.29 -9.04 6.01
C GLU A 92 15.34 -9.31 7.17
N ILE A 93 14.04 -9.28 6.90
CA ILE A 93 13.00 -9.43 7.92
C ILE A 93 12.08 -10.56 7.48
N THR A 94 11.78 -11.51 8.35
CA THR A 94 10.90 -12.62 7.97
C THR A 94 9.45 -12.15 7.95
N SER A 95 8.63 -12.75 7.07
CA SER A 95 7.18 -12.50 7.07
C SER A 95 6.54 -12.80 8.42
N LYS A 96 7.05 -13.82 9.12
CA LYS A 96 6.64 -14.12 10.51
C LYS A 96 6.92 -12.94 11.43
N ASP A 97 8.13 -12.39 11.43
CA ASP A 97 8.50 -11.27 12.30
C ASP A 97 7.60 -10.04 12.06
N ILE A 98 7.31 -9.74 10.79
CA ILE A 98 6.39 -8.66 10.42
C ILE A 98 5.01 -8.92 10.98
N ILE A 99 4.44 -10.11 10.74
CA ILE A 99 3.09 -10.46 11.20
C ILE A 99 3.00 -10.42 12.73
N ASP A 100 4.02 -10.94 13.43
CA ASP A 100 4.10 -10.89 14.89
C ASP A 100 4.08 -9.46 15.42
N LYS A 101 4.93 -8.60 14.84
CA LYS A 101 4.99 -7.19 15.22
C LYS A 101 3.63 -6.52 15.03
N LEU A 102 2.96 -6.80 13.92
CA LEU A 102 1.65 -6.23 13.64
C LEU A 102 0.55 -6.74 14.58
N ILE A 103 0.49 -8.04 14.86
CA ILE A 103 -0.52 -8.60 15.78
C ILE A 103 -0.30 -8.07 17.20
N ILE A 104 0.95 -8.01 17.66
CA ILE A 104 1.27 -7.71 19.06
C ILE A 104 1.20 -6.21 19.34
N GLU A 105 1.79 -5.39 18.46
CA GLU A 105 2.03 -3.96 18.71
C GLU A 105 1.19 -3.03 17.82
N TYR A 106 0.79 -3.46 16.62
CA TYR A 106 0.07 -2.62 15.66
C TYR A 106 -1.22 -3.28 15.13
N PRO A 107 -2.17 -3.68 16.02
CA PRO A 107 -3.33 -4.49 15.64
C PRO A 107 -4.23 -3.84 14.58
N ASN A 108 -4.28 -2.50 14.54
CA ASN A 108 -5.01 -1.77 13.50
C ASN A 108 -4.40 -1.98 12.11
N LEU A 109 -3.08 -1.96 11.98
CA LEU A 109 -2.40 -2.24 10.71
C LEU A 109 -2.57 -3.70 10.30
N PHE A 110 -2.53 -4.63 11.26
CA PHE A 110 -2.86 -6.03 11.01
C PHE A 110 -4.29 -6.17 10.44
N LEU A 111 -5.28 -5.54 11.08
CA LEU A 111 -6.66 -5.55 10.62
C LEU A 111 -6.85 -4.90 9.25
N ASN A 112 -6.11 -3.83 8.95
CA ASN A 112 -6.28 -3.07 7.72
C ASN A 112 -5.62 -3.71 6.51
N PHE A 113 -4.44 -4.31 6.69
CA PHE A 113 -3.67 -4.91 5.62
C PHE A 113 -3.92 -6.42 5.48
N PHE A 114 -4.08 -7.14 6.59
CA PHE A 114 -4.01 -8.61 6.56
C PHE A 114 -5.37 -9.28 6.70
N VAL A 115 -6.34 -8.63 7.35
CA VAL A 115 -7.62 -9.28 7.65
C VAL A 115 -8.65 -8.95 6.57
N LYS A 116 -9.21 -9.99 5.95
CA LYS A 116 -10.28 -9.84 4.96
C LYS A 116 -11.50 -9.15 5.58
N PRO A 117 -12.23 -8.32 4.82
CA PRO A 117 -13.36 -7.54 5.36
C PRO A 117 -14.39 -8.39 6.11
N THR A 118 -14.68 -9.60 5.63
CA THR A 118 -15.67 -10.52 6.23
C THR A 118 -15.24 -11.13 7.56
N ALA A 119 -13.96 -11.04 7.92
CA ALA A 119 -13.42 -11.57 9.18
C ALA A 119 -13.05 -10.48 10.19
N LYS A 120 -13.14 -9.20 9.83
CA LYS A 120 -12.67 -8.10 10.69
C LYS A 120 -13.32 -8.10 12.06
N ASP A 121 -14.64 -8.23 12.13
CA ASP A 121 -15.37 -8.19 13.42
C ASP A 121 -14.96 -9.34 14.35
N GLN A 122 -14.70 -10.51 13.79
CA GLN A 122 -14.22 -11.67 14.55
C GLN A 122 -12.83 -11.42 15.12
N VAL A 123 -11.90 -10.91 14.30
CA VAL A 123 -10.53 -10.63 14.75
C VAL A 123 -10.50 -9.46 15.75
N VAL A 124 -11.32 -8.43 15.56
CA VAL A 124 -11.50 -7.34 16.53
C VAL A 124 -11.95 -7.90 17.88
N SER A 125 -12.93 -8.81 17.88
CA SER A 125 -13.40 -9.46 19.11
C SER A 125 -12.28 -10.23 19.82
N MET A 126 -11.40 -10.92 19.07
CA MET A 126 -10.23 -11.60 19.63
C MET A 126 -9.23 -10.63 20.28
N PHE A 127 -8.99 -9.48 19.67
CA PHE A 127 -8.13 -8.44 20.26
C PHE A 127 -8.74 -7.87 21.54
N LEU A 128 -10.03 -7.53 21.52
CA LEU A 128 -10.74 -6.95 22.66
C LEU A 128 -10.86 -7.92 23.84
N SER A 129 -10.94 -9.22 23.58
CA SER A 129 -11.01 -10.25 24.62
C SER A 129 -9.63 -10.68 25.15
N GLY A 130 -8.53 -10.07 24.70
CA GLY A 130 -7.16 -10.43 25.10
C GLY A 130 -6.65 -11.75 24.49
N ASN A 131 -7.38 -12.38 23.58
CA ASN A 131 -7.06 -13.69 23.01
C ASN A 131 -6.18 -13.61 21.75
N LYS A 132 -5.40 -12.54 21.60
CA LYS A 132 -4.58 -12.30 20.39
C LYS A 132 -3.49 -13.35 20.16
N GLU A 133 -3.07 -14.08 21.20
CA GLU A 133 -2.12 -15.20 21.10
C GLU A 133 -2.62 -16.33 20.20
N ILE A 134 -3.94 -16.46 20.02
CA ILE A 134 -4.50 -17.45 19.08
C ILE A 134 -4.02 -17.15 17.66
N LEU A 135 -3.85 -15.87 17.30
CA LEU A 135 -3.44 -15.45 15.97
C LEU A 135 -1.97 -15.79 15.67
N THR A 136 -1.13 -15.92 16.71
CA THR A 136 0.31 -16.23 16.60
C THR A 136 0.66 -17.70 16.87
N LYS A 137 -0.29 -18.51 17.36
CA LYS A 137 -0.10 -19.95 17.60
C LYS A 137 0.00 -20.76 16.32
N ASP A 138 -0.78 -20.41 15.30
CA ASP A 138 -0.82 -21.10 14.01
C ASP A 138 -1.05 -20.08 12.89
N TYR A 139 0.04 -19.55 12.33
CA TYR A 139 -0.05 -18.54 11.28
C TYR A 139 -0.70 -19.06 10.01
N LYS A 140 -0.50 -20.35 9.67
CA LYS A 140 -1.13 -20.94 8.47
C LYS A 140 -2.65 -20.90 8.61
N LYS A 141 -3.16 -21.32 9.77
CA LYS A 141 -4.58 -21.24 10.10
C LYS A 141 -5.07 -19.79 10.17
N THR A 142 -4.33 -18.89 10.82
CA THR A 142 -4.68 -17.45 10.87
C THR A 142 -4.82 -16.85 9.48
N ILE A 143 -3.89 -17.15 8.57
CA ILE A 143 -3.89 -16.62 7.21
C ILE A 143 -4.99 -17.28 6.35
N SER A 144 -5.24 -18.58 6.53
CA SER A 144 -6.34 -19.26 5.84
C SER A 144 -7.71 -18.71 6.29
N ASP A 145 -7.91 -18.61 7.61
CA ASP A 145 -9.20 -18.25 8.21
C ASP A 145 -9.51 -16.76 8.07
N PHE A 146 -8.51 -15.90 8.22
CA PHE A 146 -8.69 -14.44 8.32
C PHE A 146 -7.92 -13.65 7.27
N GLY A 147 -6.86 -14.23 6.70
CA GLY A 147 -5.94 -13.55 5.80
C GLY A 147 -6.56 -13.14 4.48
N GLN A 148 -6.24 -11.93 4.03
CA GLN A 148 -6.42 -11.50 2.64
C GLN A 148 -5.18 -11.96 1.85
N TYR A 149 -5.13 -13.24 1.49
CA TYR A 149 -3.96 -13.91 0.90
C TYR A 149 -3.29 -13.11 -0.24
N ASN A 150 -4.10 -12.65 -1.19
CA ASN A 150 -3.60 -11.88 -2.33
C ASN A 150 -3.01 -10.53 -1.93
N PHE A 151 -3.43 -9.96 -0.79
CA PHE A 151 -2.96 -8.66 -0.37
C PHE A 151 -1.51 -8.73 0.10
N PHE A 152 -1.10 -9.69 0.93
CA PHE A 152 0.27 -9.73 1.46
C PHE A 152 1.33 -9.82 0.36
N PHE A 153 1.12 -10.70 -0.63
CA PHE A 153 2.06 -10.87 -1.74
C PHE A 153 1.99 -9.74 -2.77
N ALA A 154 0.79 -9.28 -3.10
CA ALA A 154 0.64 -8.11 -3.97
C ALA A 154 1.26 -6.86 -3.32
N PHE A 155 1.15 -6.74 -1.99
CA PHE A 155 1.71 -5.66 -1.20
C PHE A 155 3.24 -5.73 -1.17
N LYS A 156 3.82 -6.90 -0.85
CA LYS A 156 5.27 -7.13 -0.94
C LYS A 156 5.81 -6.71 -2.32
N ARG A 157 5.15 -7.18 -3.39
CA ARG A 157 5.51 -6.80 -4.77
C ARG A 157 5.40 -5.29 -4.99
N HIS A 158 4.37 -4.64 -4.46
CA HIS A 158 4.22 -3.19 -4.59
C HIS A 158 5.38 -2.45 -3.92
N LEU A 159 5.81 -2.89 -2.73
CA LEU A 159 6.98 -2.31 -2.06
C LEU A 159 8.28 -2.52 -2.85
N VAL A 160 8.45 -3.65 -3.54
CA VAL A 160 9.57 -3.86 -4.46
C VAL A 160 9.55 -2.84 -5.60
N HIS A 161 8.39 -2.61 -6.22
CA HIS A 161 8.26 -1.62 -7.29
C HIS A 161 8.51 -0.18 -6.83
N LEU A 162 8.16 0.13 -5.58
CA LEU A 162 8.43 1.44 -4.97
C LEU A 162 9.89 1.62 -4.51
N GLY A 163 10.74 0.60 -4.67
CA GLY A 163 12.13 0.63 -4.20
C GLY A 163 12.28 0.52 -2.68
N ILE A 164 11.17 0.28 -1.97
CA ILE A 164 11.16 0.10 -0.51
C ILE A 164 11.77 -1.25 -0.13
N LEU A 165 11.47 -2.27 -0.93
CA LEU A 165 12.13 -3.57 -0.86
C LEU A 165 13.09 -3.69 -2.04
N SER A 166 14.19 -4.42 -1.84
CA SER A 166 15.16 -4.76 -2.88
C SER A 166 14.50 -5.55 -4.01
N GLN A 167 14.99 -5.37 -5.25
CA GLN A 167 14.59 -6.18 -6.41
C GLN A 167 14.96 -7.68 -6.27
N GLU A 168 15.83 -8.02 -5.32
CA GLU A 168 16.21 -9.40 -4.99
C GLU A 168 15.11 -10.18 -4.26
N ASN A 169 14.07 -9.49 -3.78
CA ASN A 169 12.95 -10.15 -3.12
C ASN A 169 12.21 -11.07 -4.09
N THR A 170 11.96 -12.30 -3.64
CA THR A 170 11.04 -13.19 -4.34
C THR A 170 9.60 -12.79 -4.00
N THR A 171 8.76 -12.63 -5.03
CA THR A 171 7.32 -12.41 -4.86
C THR A 171 6.62 -13.75 -5.01
N PHE A 172 6.17 -14.31 -3.89
CA PHE A 172 5.53 -15.63 -3.85
C PHE A 172 4.08 -15.56 -4.34
N TYR A 173 3.68 -16.51 -5.21
CA TYR A 173 2.34 -16.62 -5.80
C TYR A 173 1.86 -18.09 -5.80
N LYS A 174 2.05 -18.83 -4.70
CA LYS A 174 1.61 -20.25 -4.63
C LYS A 174 0.30 -20.38 -3.84
N LYS A 175 0.00 -21.58 -3.31
CA LYS A 175 -1.17 -21.80 -2.45
C LYS A 175 -0.81 -21.46 -1.00
N THR A 176 -1.81 -21.23 -0.15
CA THR A 176 -1.62 -20.98 1.30
C THR A 176 -0.87 -22.13 1.99
N ASP A 177 -1.04 -23.37 1.51
CA ASP A 177 -0.40 -24.54 2.11
C ASP A 177 1.12 -24.53 1.94
N ASP A 178 1.61 -23.92 0.85
CA ASP A 178 3.01 -23.76 0.50
C ASP A 178 3.68 -22.58 1.24
N LEU A 179 2.90 -21.84 2.04
CA LEU A 179 3.38 -20.65 2.74
C LEU A 179 4.38 -21.03 3.82
N ASP A 180 5.59 -20.50 3.71
CA ASP A 180 6.65 -20.62 4.72
C ASP A 180 7.03 -19.22 5.20
N LEU A 181 6.41 -18.78 6.28
CA LEU A 181 6.61 -17.43 6.82
C LEU A 181 7.97 -17.23 7.49
N GLU A 182 8.60 -18.34 7.91
CA GLU A 182 9.91 -18.31 8.57
C GLU A 182 11.04 -18.17 7.55
N ASN A 183 10.82 -18.68 6.33
CA ASN A 183 11.80 -18.60 5.25
C ASN A 183 11.41 -17.61 4.13
N ASP A 184 10.29 -16.90 4.26
CA ASP A 184 9.93 -15.80 3.35
C ASP A 184 10.48 -14.46 3.88
N TYR A 185 11.58 -14.01 3.28
CA TYR A 185 12.29 -12.79 3.68
C TYR A 185 11.83 -11.56 2.90
N TRP A 186 11.77 -10.43 3.60
CA TRP A 186 11.55 -9.08 3.09
C TRP A 186 12.89 -8.34 3.18
N ILE A 187 13.57 -8.23 2.05
CA ILE A 187 14.89 -7.58 1.94
C ILE A 187 14.67 -6.10 1.69
N LEU A 188 15.11 -5.23 2.60
CA LEU A 188 14.94 -3.78 2.47
C LEU A 188 15.77 -3.19 1.31
N GLY A 189 15.24 -2.16 0.66
CA GLY A 189 15.97 -1.38 -0.33
C GLY A 189 17.09 -0.56 0.32
N LYS A 190 18.18 -0.32 -0.42
CA LYS A 190 19.37 0.39 0.08
C LYS A 190 19.06 1.82 0.56
N ASP A 191 18.08 2.48 -0.06
CA ASP A 191 17.76 3.89 0.19
C ASP A 191 16.73 4.07 1.34
N ILE A 192 16.30 3.00 1.98
CA ILE A 192 15.30 3.00 3.06
C ILE A 192 15.96 3.03 4.45
N LEU A 193 17.22 2.59 4.55
CA LEU A 193 18.01 2.61 5.79
C LEU A 193 18.59 4.02 5.95
N ILE A 194 17.85 4.90 6.63
CA ILE A 194 18.27 6.25 6.99
C ILE A 194 18.37 6.33 8.52
#